data_AF-A0A420WY02-F1
#
_entry.id   AF-A0A420WY02-F1
#
_cell.length_a   1.000
_cell.length_b   1.000
_cell.length_c   1.000
_cell.angle_alpha   90.00
_cell.angle_beta   90.00
_cell.angle_gamma   90.00
#
_symmetry.space_group_name_H-M   'P 1'
#
loop_
_entity.id
_entity.type
_entity.pdbx_description
1 polymer ?
#
loop_
_entity_poly.entity_id
_entity_poly.type
_entity_poly.pdbx_seq_one_letter_code
_entity_poly.pdbx_strand_id
1 'polypeptide(L)'
;MVRLGAAGALIGEGNDRRVYRHPMEPERCIKVPRYPLRGSEQNEREKLYFTRLTWRLGNWQHVPRYFGTLMTDQGEGLVYTLITDRDGQVSRTVRHYRQADPALLASEQFRHQLLSLGQYLDRYWIMPADLNDRNIVCQLGEEGLRLWLIDGIANPSLVPLANYWPWFARRRIRRRFNRFLVKLTGYELLDRATAQAMQLPIMSNRRPHEK
;
A
#
# COMPACT_ATOMS: atom_id res chain seq x y z
N MET A 1 15.84 -21.19 -8.89
CA MET A 1 15.25 -21.19 -7.54
C MET A 1 16.15 -20.35 -6.64
N VAL A 2 15.60 -19.37 -5.93
CA VAL A 2 16.35 -18.45 -5.05
C VAL A 2 16.36 -19.01 -3.61
N ARG A 3 17.51 -18.99 -2.93
CA ARG A 3 17.61 -19.38 -1.51
C ARG A 3 17.60 -18.15 -0.62
N LEU A 4 16.56 -18.01 0.21
CA LEU A 4 16.37 -16.82 1.04
C LEU A 4 17.21 -16.87 2.32
N GLY A 5 17.36 -18.04 2.95
CA GLY A 5 18.01 -18.18 4.26
C GLY A 5 19.53 -17.89 4.28
N ALA A 6 20.20 -17.98 3.14
CA ALA A 6 21.65 -17.75 3.04
C ALA A 6 22.03 -16.43 2.33
N ALA A 7 21.10 -15.81 1.59
CA ALA A 7 21.41 -14.68 0.70
C ALA A 7 20.47 -13.48 0.85
N GLY A 8 19.27 -13.64 1.43
CA GLY A 8 18.30 -12.56 1.62
C GLY A 8 18.10 -12.22 3.09
N ALA A 9 18.36 -10.96 3.48
CA ALA A 9 18.08 -10.49 4.83
C ALA A 9 16.56 -10.43 5.08
N LEU A 10 16.08 -11.01 6.18
CA LEU A 10 14.67 -10.86 6.59
C LEU A 10 14.41 -9.39 6.94
N ILE A 11 13.49 -8.76 6.21
CA ILE A 11 13.10 -7.36 6.39
C ILE A 11 11.93 -7.25 7.37
N GLY A 12 10.98 -8.18 7.29
CA GLY A 12 9.79 -8.16 8.12
C GLY A 12 9.05 -9.49 8.10
N GLU A 13 8.37 -9.76 9.20
CA GLU A 13 7.50 -10.91 9.38
C GLU A 13 6.10 -10.42 9.77
N GLY A 14 5.10 -10.83 8.99
CA GLY A 14 3.69 -10.64 9.32
C GLY A 14 3.03 -11.96 9.76
N ASN A 15 1.71 -11.93 9.88
CA ASN A 15 0.94 -13.11 10.29
C ASN A 15 1.08 -14.28 9.31
N ASP A 16 0.92 -14.00 8.02
CA ASP A 16 0.83 -15.04 6.99
C ASP A 16 2.03 -15.08 6.04
N ARG A 17 2.93 -14.09 6.11
CA ARG A 17 3.99 -13.88 5.11
C ARG A 17 5.27 -13.32 5.73
N ARG A 18 6.39 -13.61 5.06
CA ARG A 18 7.71 -13.04 5.34
C ARG A 18 8.18 -12.24 4.14
N VAL A 19 8.92 -11.17 4.42
CA VAL A 19 9.51 -10.30 3.39
C VAL A 19 11.02 -10.33 3.55
N TYR A 20 11.71 -10.69 2.48
CA TYR A 20 13.17 -10.77 2.42
C TYR A 20 13.70 -9.73 1.43
N ARG A 21 14.90 -9.21 1.65
CA ARG A 21 15.61 -8.46 0.61
C ARG A 21 15.99 -9.42 -0.53
N HIS A 22 15.83 -8.98 -1.77
CA HIS A 22 16.23 -9.79 -2.90
C HIS A 22 17.77 -9.91 -2.93
N PRO A 23 18.34 -11.13 -3.04
CA PRO A 23 19.77 -11.36 -2.85
C PRO A 23 20.65 -10.77 -3.95
N MET A 24 20.12 -10.62 -5.16
CA MET A 24 20.86 -10.12 -6.34
C MET A 24 20.43 -8.71 -6.77
N GLU A 25 19.33 -8.19 -6.22
CA GLU A 25 18.69 -6.94 -6.67
C GLU A 25 18.27 -6.17 -5.42
N PRO A 26 19.21 -5.52 -4.71
CA PRO A 26 19.00 -5.02 -3.35
C PRO A 26 17.90 -3.96 -3.24
N GLU A 27 17.50 -3.33 -4.35
CA GLU A 27 16.36 -2.42 -4.48
C GLU A 27 15.00 -3.13 -4.51
N ARG A 28 14.98 -4.46 -4.39
CA ARG A 28 13.78 -5.29 -4.44
C ARG A 28 13.64 -6.15 -3.18
N CYS A 29 12.40 -6.54 -2.91
CA CYS A 29 12.08 -7.49 -1.87
C CYS A 29 11.24 -8.64 -2.41
N ILE A 30 11.33 -9.78 -1.74
CA ILE A 30 10.61 -11.01 -2.05
C ILE A 30 9.66 -11.31 -0.90
N LYS A 31 8.38 -11.41 -1.20
CA LYS A 31 7.30 -11.68 -0.24
C LYS A 31 6.82 -13.12 -0.40
N VAL A 32 7.08 -13.96 0.59
CA VAL A 32 6.79 -15.40 0.58
C VAL A 32 5.74 -15.78 1.64
N PRO A 33 4.94 -16.83 1.40
CA PRO A 33 4.03 -17.34 2.41
C PRO A 33 4.82 -17.91 3.60
N ARG A 34 4.40 -17.58 4.83
CA ARG A 34 4.91 -18.18 6.05
C ARG A 34 4.33 -19.58 6.25
N TYR A 35 3.05 -19.73 5.91
CA TYR A 35 2.32 -20.98 5.98
C TYR A 35 1.83 -21.35 4.58
N PRO A 36 2.29 -22.48 3.99
CA PRO A 36 1.99 -22.82 2.60
C PRO A 36 0.51 -22.86 2.24
N LEU A 37 -0.38 -23.23 3.18
CA LEU A 37 -1.83 -23.32 2.90
C LEU A 37 -2.56 -21.97 2.95
N ARG A 38 -2.28 -21.12 3.95
CA ARG A 38 -2.99 -19.83 4.12
C ARG A 38 -2.33 -18.68 3.35
N GLY A 39 -1.00 -18.62 3.35
CA GLY A 39 -0.25 -17.56 2.69
C GLY A 39 -0.30 -17.68 1.16
N SER A 40 -0.45 -18.89 0.62
CA SER A 40 -0.53 -19.12 -0.83
C SER A 40 -1.78 -18.51 -1.45
N GLU A 41 -2.97 -18.67 -0.82
CA GLU A 41 -4.19 -18.03 -1.31
C GLU A 41 -4.06 -16.51 -1.35
N GLN A 42 -3.46 -15.91 -0.32
CA GLN A 42 -3.25 -14.47 -0.28
C GLN A 42 -2.26 -14.02 -1.36
N ASN A 43 -1.17 -14.76 -1.56
CA ASN A 43 -0.20 -14.51 -2.62
C ASN A 43 -0.83 -14.63 -4.01
N GLU A 44 -1.64 -15.65 -4.27
CA GLU A 44 -2.33 -15.82 -5.56
C GLU A 44 -3.31 -14.66 -5.84
N ARG A 45 -4.05 -14.22 -4.82
CA ARG A 45 -4.94 -13.04 -4.93
C ARG A 45 -4.16 -11.77 -5.25
N GLU A 46 -3.02 -11.57 -4.59
CA GLU A 46 -2.17 -10.40 -4.77
C GLU A 46 -1.49 -10.42 -6.14
N LYS A 47 -0.94 -11.57 -6.55
CA LYS A 47 -0.39 -11.84 -7.88
C LYS A 47 -1.39 -11.51 -8.99
N LEU A 48 -2.63 -12.00 -8.89
CA LEU A 48 -3.66 -11.71 -9.90
C LEU A 48 -3.97 -10.22 -9.96
N TYR A 49 -4.06 -9.55 -8.81
CA TYR A 49 -4.34 -8.12 -8.74
C TYR A 49 -3.21 -7.29 -9.37
N PHE A 50 -1.97 -7.52 -8.95
CA PHE A 50 -0.82 -6.76 -9.42
C PHE A 50 -0.47 -7.06 -10.87
N THR A 51 -0.62 -8.31 -11.33
CA THR A 51 -0.52 -8.64 -12.76
C THR A 51 -1.48 -7.81 -13.59
N ARG A 52 -2.75 -7.64 -13.17
CA ARG A 52 -3.71 -6.76 -13.86
C ARG A 52 -3.35 -5.28 -13.74
N LEU A 53 -2.84 -4.87 -12.58
CA LEU A 53 -2.46 -3.49 -12.33
C LEU A 53 -1.27 -3.07 -13.22
N THR A 54 -0.27 -3.94 -13.42
CA THR A 54 0.91 -3.64 -14.26
C THR A 54 0.56 -3.35 -15.71
N TRP A 55 -0.51 -3.95 -16.26
CA TRP A 55 -0.96 -3.66 -17.63
C TRP A 55 -1.49 -2.23 -17.82
N ARG A 56 -1.92 -1.56 -16.75
CA ARG A 56 -2.60 -0.25 -16.84
C ARG A 56 -1.95 0.86 -16.00
N LEU A 57 -1.11 0.52 -15.03
CA LEU A 57 -0.50 1.48 -14.12
C LEU A 57 0.86 1.94 -14.64
N GLY A 58 0.90 3.15 -15.18
CA GLY A 58 2.14 3.80 -15.61
C GLY A 58 2.88 4.56 -14.50
N ASN A 59 2.27 4.74 -13.33
CA ASN A 59 2.86 5.54 -12.24
C ASN A 59 2.88 4.73 -10.93
N TRP A 60 4.08 4.47 -10.40
CA TRP A 60 4.32 3.67 -9.18
C TRP A 60 4.82 4.53 -8.00
N GLN A 61 4.30 5.74 -7.82
CA GLN A 61 4.82 6.69 -6.81
C GLN A 61 4.33 6.47 -5.37
N HIS A 62 3.30 5.64 -5.15
CA HIS A 62 2.68 5.41 -3.83
C HIS A 62 2.41 3.93 -3.52
N VAL A 63 2.73 3.04 -4.45
CA VAL A 63 2.59 1.59 -4.31
C VAL A 63 3.86 0.97 -4.90
N PRO A 64 4.48 -0.02 -4.24
CA PRO A 64 5.66 -0.68 -4.77
C PRO A 64 5.40 -1.28 -6.15
N ARG A 65 6.34 -1.08 -7.09
CA ARG A 65 6.27 -1.72 -8.39
C ARG A 65 6.38 -3.23 -8.22
N TYR A 66 5.50 -3.96 -8.90
CA TYR A 66 5.50 -5.41 -8.99
C TYR A 66 6.34 -5.87 -10.18
N PHE A 67 7.22 -6.84 -9.96
CA PHE A 67 8.13 -7.38 -10.97
C PHE A 67 7.81 -8.82 -11.40
N GLY A 68 6.75 -9.41 -10.84
CA GLY A 68 6.37 -10.80 -11.12
C GLY A 68 6.63 -11.73 -9.93
N THR A 69 6.67 -13.03 -10.22
CA THR A 69 6.92 -14.07 -9.23
C THR A 69 8.21 -14.83 -9.53
N LEU A 70 8.78 -15.44 -8.49
CA LEU A 70 9.89 -16.38 -8.62
C LEU A 70 9.77 -17.51 -7.61
N MET A 71 10.39 -18.66 -7.90
CA MET A 71 10.43 -19.78 -6.97
C MET A 71 11.57 -19.64 -5.97
N THR A 72 11.24 -19.76 -4.68
CA THR A 72 12.19 -19.76 -3.56
C THR A 72 12.22 -21.11 -2.84
N ASP A 73 13.18 -21.27 -1.92
CA ASP A 73 13.22 -22.35 -0.93
C ASP A 73 12.08 -22.27 0.11
N GLN A 74 11.25 -21.23 0.09
CA GLN A 74 10.07 -21.03 0.95
C GLN A 74 8.74 -20.99 0.14
N GLY A 75 8.76 -21.44 -1.12
CA GLY A 75 7.61 -21.42 -2.04
C GLY A 75 7.66 -20.29 -3.07
N GLU A 76 6.55 -20.05 -3.76
CA GLU A 76 6.45 -18.92 -4.72
C GLU A 76 6.49 -17.58 -3.98
N GLY A 77 7.44 -16.73 -4.37
CA GLY A 77 7.61 -15.38 -3.85
C GLY A 77 7.13 -14.32 -4.85
N LEU A 78 6.48 -13.28 -4.33
CA LEU A 78 6.11 -12.09 -5.12
C LEU A 78 7.23 -11.04 -5.00
N VAL A 79 7.66 -10.48 -6.13
CA VAL A 79 8.79 -9.55 -6.19
C VAL A 79 8.30 -8.11 -6.32
N TYR A 80 8.73 -7.24 -5.41
CA TYR A 80 8.36 -5.82 -5.37
C TYR A 80 9.56 -4.91 -5.22
N THR A 81 9.36 -3.62 -5.48
CA THR A 81 10.31 -2.57 -5.06
C THR A 81 10.42 -2.56 -3.55
N LEU A 82 11.64 -2.53 -3.03
CA LEU A 82 11.92 -2.30 -1.62
C LEU A 82 12.02 -0.80 -1.36
N ILE A 83 11.15 -0.30 -0.49
CA ILE A 83 11.15 1.12 -0.11
C ILE A 83 12.24 1.34 0.93
N THR A 84 13.21 2.19 0.59
CA THR A 84 14.34 2.55 1.45
C THR A 84 14.46 4.06 1.57
N ASP A 85 14.92 4.53 2.73
CA ASP A 85 15.25 5.92 2.98
C ASP A 85 16.56 6.28 2.26
N ARG A 86 16.92 7.57 2.26
CA ARG A 86 18.13 8.07 1.59
C ARG A 86 19.41 7.38 2.06
N ASP A 87 19.46 6.96 3.32
CA ASP A 87 20.59 6.27 3.94
C ASP A 87 20.66 4.76 3.58
N GLY A 88 19.73 4.28 2.74
CA GLY A 88 19.64 2.87 2.34
C GLY A 88 18.94 1.96 3.33
N GLN A 89 18.51 2.49 4.49
CA GLN A 89 17.74 1.74 5.47
C GLN A 89 16.32 1.48 4.97
N VAL A 90 15.72 0.37 5.39
CA VAL A 90 14.31 0.09 5.04
C VAL A 90 13.42 1.11 5.72
N SER A 91 12.62 1.82 4.92
CA SER A 91 11.70 2.85 5.38
C SER A 91 10.70 2.29 6.38
N ARG A 92 10.38 3.09 7.41
CA ARG A 92 9.56 2.65 8.55
C ARG A 92 8.09 2.98 8.37
N THR A 93 7.23 2.21 9.03
CA THR A 93 5.77 2.39 8.94
C THR A 93 5.31 3.64 9.67
N VAL A 94 4.12 4.15 9.32
CA VAL A 94 3.45 5.21 10.10
C VAL A 94 3.35 4.77 11.56
N ARG A 95 2.98 3.51 11.83
CA ARG A 95 2.93 2.95 13.19
C ARG A 95 4.23 3.11 13.97
N HIS A 96 5.39 2.94 13.33
CA HIS A 96 6.68 3.13 13.98
C HIS A 96 6.88 4.60 14.38
N TYR A 97 6.68 5.53 13.44
CA TYR A 97 6.87 6.96 13.70
C TYR A 97 5.87 7.53 14.71
N ARG A 98 4.70 6.92 14.89
CA ARG A 98 3.79 7.28 16.00
C ARG A 98 4.44 7.21 17.37
N GLN A 99 5.44 6.35 17.54
CA GLN A 99 6.13 6.15 18.81
C GLN A 99 7.49 6.82 18.80
N ALA A 100 8.21 6.76 17.67
CA ALA A 100 9.58 7.24 17.57
C ALA A 100 9.67 8.76 17.30
N ASP A 101 8.79 9.30 16.46
CA ASP A 101 8.78 10.72 16.07
C ASP A 101 7.37 11.19 15.68
N PRO A 102 6.52 11.52 16.67
CA PRO A 102 5.19 12.05 16.42
C PRO A 102 5.19 13.39 15.66
N ALA A 103 6.27 14.17 15.76
CA ALA A 103 6.36 15.49 15.13
C ALA A 103 6.41 15.36 13.60
N LEU A 104 7.12 14.36 13.07
CA LEU A 104 7.08 14.02 11.64
C LEU A 104 5.64 13.79 11.15
N LEU A 105 4.82 13.08 11.94
CA LEU A 105 3.44 12.76 11.59
C LEU A 105 2.45 13.91 11.85
N ALA A 106 2.83 14.92 12.63
CA ALA A 106 2.06 16.15 12.81
C ALA A 106 2.33 17.19 11.70
N SER A 107 3.38 17.00 10.91
CA SER A 107 3.84 17.95 9.89
C SER A 107 2.83 18.17 8.76
N GLU A 108 2.85 19.36 8.15
CA GLU A 108 2.09 19.64 6.93
C GLU A 108 2.50 18.72 5.78
N GLN A 109 3.79 18.35 5.70
CA GLN A 109 4.27 17.43 4.67
C GLN A 109 3.62 16.05 4.76
N PHE A 110 3.44 15.50 5.97
CA PHE A 110 2.73 14.24 6.17
C PHE A 110 1.26 14.34 5.72
N ARG A 111 0.57 15.45 6.05
CA ARG A 111 -0.82 15.69 5.62
C ARG A 111 -0.93 15.79 4.10
N HIS A 112 -0.02 16.52 3.46
CA HIS A 112 0.07 16.61 2.00
C HIS A 112 0.30 15.23 1.36
N GLN A 113 1.20 14.42 1.91
CA GLN A 113 1.45 13.07 1.40
C GLN A 113 0.28 12.12 1.62
N LEU A 114 -0.44 12.22 2.74
CA LEU A 114 -1.67 11.46 2.96
C LEU A 114 -2.72 11.79 1.90
N LEU A 115 -2.94 13.08 1.63
CA LEU A 115 -3.88 13.51 0.59
C LEU A 115 -3.44 13.04 -0.79
N SER A 116 -2.14 13.17 -1.11
CA SER A 116 -1.55 12.67 -2.36
C SER A 116 -1.76 11.17 -2.53
N LEU A 117 -1.54 10.38 -1.48
CA LEU A 117 -1.82 8.95 -1.47
C LEU A 117 -3.31 8.66 -1.75
N GLY A 118 -4.22 9.34 -1.06
CA GLY A 118 -5.66 9.18 -1.26
C GLY A 118 -6.09 9.51 -2.70
N GLN A 119 -5.61 10.63 -3.23
CA GLN A 119 -5.86 11.06 -4.62
C GLN A 119 -5.27 10.10 -5.64
N TYR A 120 -4.07 9.56 -5.38
CA TYR A 120 -3.45 8.55 -6.22
C TYR A 120 -4.28 7.25 -6.27
N LEU A 121 -4.73 6.75 -5.12
CA LEU A 121 -5.60 5.57 -5.06
C LEU A 121 -6.91 5.82 -5.83
N ASP A 122 -7.53 7.00 -5.68
CA ASP A 122 -8.76 7.37 -6.40
C ASP A 122 -8.53 7.55 -7.91
N ARG A 123 -7.39 8.12 -8.33
CA ARG A 123 -7.06 8.38 -9.74
C ARG A 123 -6.79 7.08 -10.49
N TYR A 124 -6.00 6.18 -9.89
CA TYR A 124 -5.58 4.93 -10.52
C TYR A 124 -6.47 3.73 -10.16
N TRP A 125 -7.59 3.97 -9.47
CA TRP A 125 -8.54 2.93 -9.04
C TRP A 125 -7.85 1.78 -8.30
N ILE A 126 -6.90 2.12 -7.44
CA ILE A 126 -6.19 1.15 -6.62
C ILE A 126 -7.03 0.92 -5.37
N MET A 127 -7.50 -0.31 -5.20
CA MET A 127 -8.42 -0.68 -4.13
C MET A 127 -7.62 -1.19 -2.94
N PRO A 128 -7.45 -0.39 -1.87
CA PRO A 128 -6.78 -0.89 -0.69
C PRO A 128 -7.71 -1.87 0.03
N ALA A 129 -7.30 -3.12 0.19
CA ALA A 129 -7.96 -4.12 1.02
C ALA A 129 -8.01 -3.69 2.49
N ASP A 130 -6.90 -3.15 3.00
CA ASP A 130 -6.80 -2.66 4.37
C ASP A 130 -5.88 -1.43 4.44
N LEU A 131 -6.48 -0.26 4.69
CA LEU A 131 -5.74 0.97 5.03
C LEU A 131 -5.63 1.06 6.55
N ASN A 132 -4.40 0.89 7.02
CA ASN A 132 -4.02 1.07 8.42
C ASN A 132 -2.55 1.58 8.48
N ASP A 133 -2.14 2.04 9.65
CA ASP A 133 -0.82 2.63 9.92
C ASP A 133 0.36 1.64 9.83
N ARG A 134 0.10 0.33 9.79
CA ARG A 134 1.11 -0.72 9.56
C ARG A 134 1.38 -0.96 8.08
N ASN A 135 0.42 -0.68 7.22
CA ASN A 135 0.53 -0.92 5.77
C ASN A 135 1.05 0.29 5.01
N ILE A 136 1.17 1.45 5.68
CA ILE A 136 1.72 2.68 5.11
C ILE A 136 3.13 2.90 5.66
N VAL A 137 4.07 3.12 4.76
CA VAL A 137 5.48 3.40 5.04
C VAL A 137 5.80 4.85 4.74
N CYS A 138 6.57 5.47 5.63
CA CYS A 138 7.15 6.80 5.50
C CYS A 138 8.57 6.65 4.96
N GLN A 139 8.77 7.01 3.70
CA GLN A 139 10.09 7.11 3.08
C GLN A 139 10.64 8.51 3.26
N LEU A 140 11.84 8.63 3.83
CA LEU A 140 12.57 9.88 4.00
C LEU A 140 13.62 10.00 2.88
N GLY A 141 13.27 10.75 1.83
CA GLY A 141 14.12 11.00 0.67
C GLY A 141 14.64 12.44 0.61
N GLU A 142 15.31 12.78 -0.51
CA GLU A 142 15.84 14.14 -0.75
C GLU A 142 14.74 15.20 -0.90
N GLU A 143 13.62 14.82 -1.54
CA GLU A 143 12.42 15.65 -1.65
C GLU A 143 11.57 15.65 -0.35
N GLY A 144 12.10 15.02 0.70
CA GLY A 144 11.48 14.83 2.01
C GLY A 144 10.59 13.59 2.08
N LEU A 145 9.54 13.68 2.88
CA LEU A 145 8.66 12.56 3.21
C LEU A 145 7.80 12.14 2.01
N ARG A 146 7.72 10.83 1.77
CA ARG A 146 6.79 10.18 0.82
C ARG A 146 6.09 8.99 1.48
N LEU A 147 4.78 8.85 1.24
CA LEU A 147 4.01 7.73 1.78
C LEU A 147 3.82 6.60 0.76
N TRP A 148 4.00 5.37 1.20
CA TRP A 148 3.87 4.16 0.37
C TRP A 148 2.91 3.16 0.99
N LEU A 149 1.93 2.69 0.22
CA LEU A 149 1.09 1.56 0.61
C LEU A 149 1.77 0.26 0.17
N ILE A 150 2.42 -0.43 1.11
CA ILE A 150 3.29 -1.59 0.82
C ILE A 150 2.59 -2.95 0.96
N ASP A 151 1.43 -2.98 1.60
CA ASP A 151 0.61 -4.17 1.76
C ASP A 151 -0.87 -3.79 1.83
N GLY A 152 -1.75 -4.79 1.77
CA GLY A 152 -3.18 -4.55 1.83
C GLY A 152 -3.74 -3.99 0.52
N ILE A 153 -3.19 -4.40 -0.62
CA ILE A 153 -3.71 -4.11 -1.96
C ILE A 153 -4.10 -5.42 -2.64
N ALA A 154 -5.20 -6.02 -2.19
CA ALA A 154 -5.85 -7.15 -2.87
C ALA A 154 -7.17 -7.48 -2.17
N ASN A 155 -8.30 -7.15 -2.77
CA ASN A 155 -9.55 -7.83 -2.41
C ASN A 155 -10.31 -8.21 -3.68
N PRO A 156 -10.07 -9.43 -4.22
CA PRO A 156 -10.70 -9.89 -5.46
C PRO A 156 -12.22 -10.12 -5.35
N SER A 157 -12.78 -10.41 -4.16
CA SER A 157 -14.20 -10.72 -4.02
C SER A 157 -15.12 -9.52 -4.27
N LEU A 158 -14.57 -8.32 -4.32
CA LEU A 158 -15.32 -7.06 -4.49
C LEU A 158 -15.03 -6.35 -5.81
N VAL A 159 -14.14 -6.90 -6.64
CA VAL A 159 -13.72 -6.37 -7.93
C VAL A 159 -14.72 -6.63 -9.08
N PRO A 160 -15.61 -7.65 -9.07
CA PRO A 160 -16.48 -7.89 -10.22
C PRO A 160 -17.30 -6.66 -10.62
N LEU A 161 -18.03 -6.05 -9.68
CA LEU A 161 -18.84 -4.85 -9.97
C LEU A 161 -18.01 -3.57 -10.13
N ALA A 162 -16.86 -3.47 -9.47
CA ALA A 162 -15.97 -2.32 -9.56
C ALA A 162 -15.18 -2.27 -10.88
N ASN A 163 -15.03 -3.41 -11.56
CA ASN A 163 -14.44 -3.51 -12.89
C ASN A 163 -15.35 -2.93 -13.99
N TYR A 164 -16.67 -3.01 -13.82
CA TYR A 164 -17.63 -2.49 -14.81
C TYR A 164 -18.06 -1.05 -14.54
N TRP A 165 -18.01 -0.58 -13.28
CA TRP A 165 -18.49 0.76 -12.92
C TRP A 165 -17.43 1.58 -12.17
N PRO A 166 -16.65 2.42 -12.88
CA PRO A 166 -15.60 3.29 -12.31
C PRO A 166 -16.03 4.12 -11.11
N TRP A 167 -17.23 4.69 -11.15
CA TRP A 167 -17.78 5.47 -10.04
C TRP A 167 -17.96 4.64 -8.75
N PHE A 168 -18.32 3.36 -8.86
CA PHE A 168 -18.50 2.51 -7.68
C PHE A 168 -17.15 2.14 -7.06
N ALA A 169 -16.14 1.89 -7.90
CA ALA A 169 -14.76 1.70 -7.48
C ALA A 169 -14.24 2.93 -6.72
N ARG A 170 -14.35 4.12 -7.32
CA ARG A 170 -13.93 5.40 -6.73
C ARG A 170 -14.68 5.69 -5.43
N ARG A 171 -16.01 5.54 -5.41
CA ARG A 171 -16.81 5.73 -4.20
C ARG A 171 -16.35 4.85 -3.04
N ARG A 172 -16.01 3.58 -3.31
CA ARG A 172 -15.47 2.66 -2.29
C ARG A 172 -14.07 3.05 -1.83
N ILE A 173 -13.18 3.44 -2.75
CA ILE A 173 -11.83 3.91 -2.43
C ILE A 173 -11.91 5.13 -1.52
N ARG A 174 -12.68 6.16 -1.91
CA ARG A 174 -12.90 7.37 -1.11
C ARG A 174 -13.47 7.07 0.27
N ARG A 175 -14.47 6.18 0.37
CA ARG A 175 -15.00 5.73 1.67
C ARG A 175 -13.96 5.02 2.53
N ARG A 176 -13.10 4.18 1.95
CA ARG A 176 -12.01 3.51 2.69
C ARG A 176 -10.98 4.52 3.17
N PHE A 177 -10.59 5.46 2.32
CA PHE A 177 -9.65 6.52 2.65
C PHE A 177 -10.21 7.47 3.73
N ASN A 178 -11.46 7.94 3.60
CA ASN A 178 -12.07 8.82 4.61
C ASN A 178 -12.22 8.10 5.97
N ARG A 179 -12.55 6.80 5.98
CA ARG A 179 -12.53 6.01 7.22
C ARG A 179 -11.13 5.87 7.80
N PHE A 180 -10.10 5.78 6.96
CA PHE A 180 -8.72 5.77 7.41
C PHE A 180 -8.34 7.11 8.06
N LEU A 181 -8.68 8.25 7.47
CA LEU A 181 -8.49 9.57 8.10
C LEU A 181 -9.15 9.66 9.49
N VAL A 182 -10.37 9.13 9.64
CA VAL A 182 -11.04 9.05 10.94
C VAL A 182 -10.30 8.13 11.93
N LYS A 183 -9.67 7.04 11.48
CA LYS A 183 -8.82 6.23 12.38
C LYS A 183 -7.59 7.01 12.83
N LEU A 184 -7.01 7.83 11.96
CA LEU A 184 -5.85 8.66 12.29
C LEU A 184 -6.17 9.72 13.35
N THR A 185 -7.42 10.20 13.44
CA THR A 185 -7.83 11.08 14.55
C THR A 185 -7.86 10.35 15.89
N GLY A 186 -8.28 9.08 15.90
CA GLY A 186 -8.20 8.23 17.09
C GLY A 186 -6.77 7.85 17.49
N TYR A 187 -5.79 8.11 16.61
CA TYR A 187 -4.37 7.98 16.90
C TYR A 187 -3.70 9.32 17.26
N GLU A 188 -4.48 10.39 17.37
CA GLU A 188 -4.01 11.76 17.64
C GLU A 188 -3.04 12.31 16.58
N LEU A 189 -3.07 11.74 15.36
CA LEU A 189 -2.22 12.19 14.25
C LEU A 189 -2.87 13.29 13.41
N LEU A 190 -4.19 13.41 13.49
CA LEU A 190 -4.98 14.46 12.85
C LEU A 190 -6.02 14.94 13.85
N ASP A 191 -6.27 16.24 13.90
CA ASP A 191 -7.49 16.74 14.54
C ASP A 191 -8.72 16.47 13.64
N ARG A 192 -9.92 16.60 14.21
CA ARG A 192 -11.17 16.31 13.49
C ARG A 192 -11.42 17.25 12.32
N ALA A 193 -11.07 18.53 12.44
CA ALA A 193 -11.30 19.52 11.40
C ALA A 193 -10.38 19.25 10.19
N THR A 194 -9.09 18.99 10.45
CA THR A 194 -8.11 18.59 9.44
C THR A 194 -8.53 17.31 8.74
N ALA A 195 -8.90 16.26 9.50
CA ALA A 195 -9.36 15.01 8.91
C ALA A 195 -10.63 15.17 8.06
N GLN A 196 -11.53 16.09 8.43
CA GLN A 196 -12.72 16.42 7.64
C GLN A 196 -12.37 17.18 6.36
N ALA A 197 -11.47 18.15 6.42
CA ALA A 197 -11.02 18.93 5.27
C ALA A 197 -10.28 18.07 4.23
N MET A 198 -9.56 17.02 4.68
CA MET A 198 -8.83 16.10 3.82
C MET A 198 -9.71 15.00 3.19
N GLN A 199 -11.01 14.92 3.53
CA GLN A 199 -11.87 13.88 3.00
C GLN A 199 -12.05 14.00 1.49
N LEU A 200 -11.95 12.87 0.80
CA LEU A 200 -12.27 12.81 -0.62
C LEU A 200 -13.79 12.87 -0.81
N PRO A 201 -14.31 13.67 -1.76
CA PRO A 201 -15.74 13.90 -1.91
C PRO A 201 -16.46 12.63 -2.37
N ILE A 202 -17.50 12.22 -1.63
CA ILE A 202 -18.33 11.08 -2.01
C ILE A 202 -19.43 11.58 -2.95
N MET A 203 -19.22 11.48 -4.26
CA MET A 203 -20.23 11.91 -5.24
C MET A 203 -21.49 11.04 -5.15
N SER A 204 -22.66 11.69 -5.09
CA SER A 204 -23.95 11.02 -5.23
C SER A 204 -24.22 10.72 -6.72
N ASN A 205 -24.96 9.63 -6.99
CA ASN A 205 -25.29 9.24 -8.36
C ASN A 205 -26.43 10.13 -8.89
N ARG A 206 -26.16 11.41 -9.18
CA ARG A 206 -27.07 12.19 -10.02
C ARG A 206 -26.66 11.89 -11.46
N ARG A 207 -27.45 11.07 -12.16
CA ARG A 207 -27.41 11.07 -13.62
C ARG A 207 -27.71 12.52 -14.05
N PRO A 208 -26.99 13.11 -15.01
CA PRO A 208 -27.56 14.23 -15.72
C PRO A 208 -28.86 13.70 -16.31
N HIS A 209 -30.00 14.21 -15.83
CA HIS A 209 -31.23 14.03 -16.57
C HIS A 209 -30.98 14.66 -17.94
N GLU A 210 -31.09 13.84 -19.00
CA GLU A 210 -31.30 14.33 -20.35
C GLU A 210 -32.39 15.42 -20.28
N LYS A 211 -32.02 16.61 -20.69
CA LYS A 211 -32.93 17.66 -21.14
C LYS A 211 -32.64 17.87 -22.61
#